data_AF-A0A251WLM3-F1
#
_entry.id   AF-A0A251WLM3-F1
#
_cell.length_a   1.000
_cell.length_b   1.000
_cell.length_c   1.000
_cell.angle_alpha   90.00
_cell.angle_beta   90.00
_cell.angle_gamma   90.00
#
_symmetry.space_group_name_H-M   'P 1'
#
loop_
_entity.id
_entity.type
_entity.pdbx_description
1 polymer ?
#
loop_
_entity_poly.entity_id
_entity_poly.type
_entity_poly.pdbx_seq_one_letter_code
_entity_poly.pdbx_strand_id
1 'polypeptide(L)'
;MALDFNKLRYLSRNLTFPEIMKSGVKIMNDLPPRVRFLRSIHSIFVLAAIVGTACTVSPTIVVAQSLDDWKTALTAANNDQGTPSIPYESLRRTAAEQQDIVNNLCKTEWSCKSLGTKSIREDINDRLPGKINENKNTLTNLNNDLAKAVTDDEKRSIQEKIKKLDEETERLSNLLKNKTESLKNDLQEIDTRITQGTNCKNARLAVRKAFQDAIDKAKNESDPDIKAIANQLITYWEKGNQKHVEAVTKADEGIEICQKCQKGDL
;
A
#
# COMPACT_ATOMS: atom_id res chain seq x y z
N MET A 1 14.80 6.21 -39.96
CA MET A 1 13.43 5.94 -40.48
C MET A 1 12.52 6.99 -39.87
N ALA A 2 12.19 8.05 -40.63
CA ALA A 2 11.44 9.20 -40.12
C ALA A 2 9.95 8.86 -40.03
N LEU A 3 9.33 9.08 -38.86
CA LEU A 3 7.90 8.91 -38.65
C LEU A 3 7.15 10.12 -39.19
N ASP A 4 6.23 9.88 -40.11
CA ASP A 4 5.39 10.89 -40.74
C ASP A 4 4.24 11.29 -39.77
N PHE A 5 4.43 12.41 -39.09
CA PHE A 5 3.48 12.97 -38.12
C PHE A 5 2.14 13.39 -38.75
N ASN A 6 2.04 13.54 -40.07
CA ASN A 6 0.76 13.87 -40.71
C ASN A 6 -0.21 12.66 -40.71
N LYS A 7 0.31 11.44 -40.66
CA LYS A 7 -0.51 10.22 -40.64
C LYS A 7 -1.18 9.98 -39.28
N LEU A 8 -0.53 10.42 -38.19
CA LEU A 8 -1.10 10.35 -36.83
C LEU A 8 -2.21 11.40 -36.60
N ARG A 9 -2.12 12.55 -37.25
CA ARG A 9 -3.11 13.63 -37.14
C ARG A 9 -4.42 13.32 -37.89
N TYR A 10 -4.39 12.40 -38.86
CA TYR A 10 -5.57 11.95 -39.59
C TYR A 10 -6.40 10.92 -38.81
N LEU A 11 -5.74 10.07 -38.01
CA LEU A 11 -6.40 9.03 -37.21
C LEU A 11 -7.13 9.59 -35.98
N SER A 12 -6.74 10.76 -35.48
CA SER A 12 -7.40 11.38 -34.32
C SER A 12 -8.70 12.12 -34.65
N ARG A 13 -9.06 12.25 -35.95
CA ARG A 13 -10.23 13.03 -36.39
C ARG A 13 -11.48 12.20 -36.70
N ASN A 14 -11.38 10.86 -36.77
CA ASN A 14 -12.48 10.00 -37.25
C ASN A 14 -12.87 8.83 -36.32
N LEU A 15 -12.38 8.78 -35.07
CA LEU A 15 -12.73 7.71 -34.13
C LEU A 15 -13.70 8.21 -33.06
N THR A 16 -14.80 7.47 -32.88
CA THR A 16 -15.74 7.69 -31.77
C THR A 16 -15.18 7.10 -30.47
N PHE A 17 -15.51 7.70 -29.34
CA PHE A 17 -14.98 7.36 -28.00
C PHE A 17 -15.03 5.85 -27.60
N PRO A 18 -16.02 5.05 -28.04
CA PRO A 18 -16.01 3.60 -27.80
C PRO A 18 -14.86 2.85 -28.48
N GLU A 19 -14.34 3.36 -29.61
CA GLU A 19 -13.23 2.75 -30.34
C GLU A 19 -11.87 3.12 -29.75
N ILE A 20 -11.75 4.29 -29.12
CA ILE A 20 -10.54 4.71 -28.41
C ILE A 20 -10.36 3.87 -27.13
N MET A 21 -11.45 3.49 -26.46
CA MET A 21 -11.42 2.57 -25.32
C MET A 21 -11.13 1.13 -25.72
N LYS A 22 -11.67 0.64 -26.86
CA LYS A 22 -11.30 -0.68 -27.40
C LYS A 22 -9.86 -0.72 -27.89
N SER A 23 -9.33 0.38 -28.45
CA SER A 23 -7.92 0.47 -28.84
C SER A 23 -7.00 0.65 -27.63
N GLY A 24 -7.41 1.33 -26.56
CA GLY A 24 -6.67 1.40 -25.30
C GLY A 24 -6.56 0.04 -24.58
N VAL A 25 -7.62 -0.77 -24.64
CA VAL A 25 -7.62 -2.15 -24.13
C VAL A 25 -6.84 -3.10 -25.05
N LYS A 26 -6.72 -2.80 -26.36
CA LYS A 26 -5.93 -3.60 -27.31
C LYS A 26 -4.45 -3.20 -27.37
N ILE A 27 -4.09 -1.94 -27.10
CA ILE A 27 -2.70 -1.45 -27.01
C ILE A 27 -2.02 -1.93 -25.72
N MET A 28 -2.78 -2.26 -24.66
CA MET A 28 -2.23 -2.98 -23.50
C MET A 28 -1.99 -4.49 -23.75
N ASN A 29 -2.44 -5.03 -24.88
CA ASN A 29 -2.28 -6.44 -25.24
C ASN A 29 -1.28 -6.70 -26.39
N ASP A 30 -0.72 -5.67 -27.04
CA ASP A 30 0.22 -5.80 -28.16
C ASP A 30 1.58 -5.08 -27.93
N LEU A 31 2.07 -5.07 -26.68
CA LEU A 31 3.46 -4.70 -26.39
C LEU A 31 4.39 -5.94 -26.46
N PRO A 32 5.58 -5.83 -27.09
CA PRO A 32 6.50 -6.96 -27.29
C PRO A 32 7.00 -7.58 -25.97
N PRO A 33 7.21 -8.92 -25.93
CA PRO A 33 7.42 -9.67 -24.69
C PRO A 33 8.89 -9.62 -24.26
N ARG A 34 9.30 -8.52 -23.62
CA ARG A 34 10.51 -8.40 -22.79
C ARG A 34 10.19 -7.31 -21.78
N VAL A 35 9.51 -7.56 -20.65
CA VAL A 35 10.09 -8.06 -19.40
C VAL A 35 8.99 -8.81 -18.61
N ARG A 36 8.80 -10.10 -18.90
CA ARG A 36 8.12 -11.06 -18.02
C ARG A 36 9.00 -12.30 -17.94
N PHE A 37 9.95 -12.28 -17.01
CA PHE A 37 10.76 -13.40 -16.53
C PHE A 37 11.06 -13.01 -15.07
N LEU A 38 10.50 -13.62 -14.04
CA LEU A 38 10.56 -15.04 -13.71
C LEU A 38 9.34 -15.44 -12.87
N ARG A 39 8.43 -16.23 -13.44
CA ARG A 39 7.70 -17.27 -12.69
C ARG A 39 7.35 -18.41 -13.64
N SER A 40 7.79 -19.60 -13.25
CA SER A 40 7.32 -20.93 -13.69
C SER A 40 7.85 -21.49 -15.02
N ILE A 41 8.84 -22.39 -14.93
CA ILE A 41 8.99 -23.53 -15.83
C ILE A 41 9.14 -24.79 -14.98
N HIS A 42 8.49 -25.84 -15.47
CA HIS A 42 8.31 -27.16 -14.89
C HIS A 42 9.61 -27.97 -14.75
N SER A 43 9.59 -28.80 -13.70
CA SER A 43 10.10 -30.17 -13.59
C SER A 43 10.82 -30.76 -14.81
N ILE A 44 12.13 -30.97 -14.68
CA ILE A 44 12.85 -32.10 -15.29
C ILE A 44 13.71 -32.73 -14.20
N PHE A 45 13.58 -34.05 -14.09
CA PHE A 45 14.31 -34.97 -13.23
C PHE A 45 15.83 -34.78 -13.31
N VAL A 46 16.48 -34.61 -12.15
CA VAL A 46 17.85 -35.07 -11.92
C VAL A 46 17.84 -35.91 -10.64
N LEU A 47 18.06 -37.20 -10.85
CA LEU A 47 18.34 -38.22 -9.85
C LEU A 47 19.81 -38.08 -9.37
N ALA A 48 20.02 -38.43 -8.10
CA ALA A 48 21.30 -38.64 -7.39
C ALA A 48 22.08 -37.36 -6.99
N ALA A 49 22.55 -37.15 -5.75
CA ALA A 49 22.76 -38.06 -4.63
C ALA A 49 22.34 -37.39 -3.31
N ILE A 50 21.53 -38.08 -2.52
CA ILE A 50 21.29 -37.76 -1.10
C ILE A 50 22.53 -38.24 -0.36
N VAL A 51 23.54 -37.38 -0.25
CA VAL A 51 24.52 -37.52 0.83
C VAL A 51 23.79 -37.08 2.08
N GLY A 52 23.49 -38.05 2.94
CA GLY A 52 22.87 -37.83 4.23
C GLY A 52 23.77 -36.97 5.11
N THR A 53 23.61 -35.65 5.02
CA THR A 53 23.90 -34.77 6.14
C THR A 53 22.81 -35.06 7.16
N ALA A 54 23.13 -35.94 8.09
CA ALA A 54 22.43 -36.01 9.35
C ALA A 54 22.39 -34.58 9.91
N CYS A 55 21.23 -33.92 9.83
CA CYS A 55 20.93 -32.81 10.70
C CYS A 55 21.00 -33.38 12.11
N THR A 56 22.19 -33.29 12.71
CA THR A 56 22.33 -33.24 14.15
C THR A 56 21.43 -32.10 14.60
N VAL A 57 20.19 -32.44 14.95
CA VAL A 57 19.40 -31.66 15.90
C VAL A 57 20.26 -31.67 17.16
N SER A 58 21.21 -30.73 17.22
CA SER A 58 21.86 -30.36 18.45
C SER A 58 20.69 -30.06 19.38
N PRO A 59 20.53 -30.78 20.49
CA PRO A 59 19.54 -30.40 21.47
C PRO A 59 19.84 -28.93 21.76
N THR A 60 18.88 -28.05 21.46
CA THR A 60 18.89 -26.73 22.07
C THR A 60 18.79 -27.04 23.55
N ILE A 61 19.94 -27.06 24.21
CA ILE A 61 20.03 -27.10 25.65
C ILE A 61 19.21 -25.89 26.06
N VAL A 62 17.99 -26.15 26.55
CA VAL A 62 17.21 -25.14 27.24
C VAL A 62 18.01 -24.91 28.50
N VAL A 63 18.98 -24.00 28.42
CA VAL A 63 19.72 -23.55 29.59
C VAL A 63 18.65 -22.96 30.49
N ALA A 64 18.38 -23.64 31.61
CA ALA A 64 17.57 -23.07 32.67
C ALA A 64 18.19 -21.71 33.02
N GLN A 65 17.40 -20.64 32.94
CA GLN A 65 17.89 -19.30 33.19
C GLN A 65 18.33 -19.18 34.65
N SER A 66 19.45 -18.52 34.91
CA SER A 66 19.96 -18.38 36.28
C SER A 66 19.07 -17.43 37.08
N LEU A 67 19.07 -17.57 38.42
CA LEU A 67 18.37 -16.61 39.29
C LEU A 67 18.82 -15.16 39.04
N ASP A 68 20.08 -14.95 38.63
CA ASP A 68 20.60 -13.62 38.28
C ASP A 68 19.91 -13.04 37.04
N ASP A 69 19.70 -13.85 35.98
CA ASP A 69 18.97 -13.44 34.78
C ASP A 69 17.54 -12.96 35.12
N TRP A 70 16.88 -13.64 36.05
CA TRP A 70 15.56 -13.26 36.55
C TRP A 70 15.57 -11.95 37.35
N LYS A 71 16.59 -11.74 38.19
CA LYS A 71 16.75 -10.47 38.93
C LYS A 71 17.02 -9.30 37.98
N THR A 72 17.89 -9.48 36.99
CA THR A 72 18.14 -8.47 35.95
C THR A 72 16.87 -8.15 35.17
N ALA A 73 16.11 -9.17 34.77
CA ALA A 73 14.81 -9.02 34.12
C ALA A 73 13.81 -8.22 34.97
N LEU A 74 13.74 -8.49 36.28
CA LEU A 74 12.88 -7.75 37.21
C LEU A 74 13.31 -6.29 37.34
N THR A 75 14.61 -6.03 37.44
CA THR A 75 15.13 -4.65 37.43
C THR A 75 14.76 -3.92 36.14
N ALA A 76 14.86 -4.59 34.99
CA ALA A 76 14.40 -4.02 33.71
C ALA A 76 12.89 -3.72 33.72
N ALA A 77 12.05 -4.65 34.19
CA ALA A 77 10.60 -4.43 34.31
C ALA A 77 10.25 -3.25 35.24
N ASN A 78 10.91 -3.16 36.40
CA ASN A 78 10.72 -2.05 37.36
C ASN A 78 11.15 -0.69 36.80
N ASN A 79 12.03 -0.68 35.80
CA ASN A 79 12.45 0.51 35.05
C ASN A 79 11.67 0.69 33.74
N ASP A 80 10.54 0.01 33.57
CA ASP A 80 9.70 0.04 32.36
C ASP A 80 10.44 -0.34 31.06
N GLN A 81 11.49 -1.15 31.16
CA GLN A 81 12.27 -1.62 30.02
C GLN A 81 11.62 -2.88 29.44
N GLY A 82 10.70 -2.68 28.49
CA GLY A 82 9.89 -3.72 27.84
C GLY A 82 10.65 -4.99 27.47
N THR A 83 11.34 -5.03 26.32
CA THR A 83 12.01 -6.26 25.85
C THR A 83 13.18 -6.73 26.75
N PRO A 84 13.98 -5.86 27.39
CA PRO A 84 15.02 -6.30 28.32
C PRO A 84 14.49 -7.06 29.56
N SER A 85 13.21 -6.88 29.91
CA SER A 85 12.59 -7.61 31.02
C SER A 85 12.39 -9.10 30.76
N ILE A 86 12.66 -9.62 29.57
CA ILE A 86 12.53 -11.05 29.27
C ILE A 86 13.83 -11.77 29.69
N PRO A 87 13.78 -12.73 30.64
CA PRO A 87 14.98 -13.45 31.08
C PRO A 87 15.46 -14.47 30.03
N TYR A 88 14.58 -14.89 29.12
CA TYR A 88 14.90 -15.87 28.07
C TYR A 88 15.59 -15.22 26.88
N GLU A 89 16.91 -15.41 26.73
CA GLU A 89 17.72 -14.75 25.70
C GLU A 89 17.13 -14.84 24.28
N SER A 90 16.68 -16.02 23.85
CA SER A 90 16.12 -16.18 22.50
C SER A 90 14.84 -15.36 22.30
N LEU A 91 13.95 -15.34 23.29
CA LEU A 91 12.71 -14.56 23.24
C LEU A 91 12.99 -13.06 23.36
N ARG A 92 13.94 -12.68 24.23
CA ARG A 92 14.40 -11.29 24.39
C ARG A 92 14.96 -10.75 23.09
N ARG A 93 15.84 -11.49 22.42
CA ARG A 93 16.42 -11.10 21.14
C ARG A 93 15.36 -10.94 20.06
N THR A 94 14.48 -11.92 19.88
CA THR A 94 13.37 -11.81 18.92
C THR A 94 12.46 -10.63 19.24
N ALA A 95 12.12 -10.40 20.51
CA ALA A 95 11.32 -9.25 20.91
C ALA A 95 12.04 -7.93 20.59
N ALA A 96 13.34 -7.82 20.86
CA ALA A 96 14.14 -6.64 20.59
C ALA A 96 14.22 -6.31 19.10
N GLU A 97 14.53 -7.29 18.25
CA GLU A 97 14.56 -7.13 16.79
C GLU A 97 13.22 -6.62 16.23
N GLN A 98 12.11 -7.15 16.74
CA GLN A 98 10.77 -6.72 16.33
C GLN A 98 10.40 -5.36 16.92
N GLN A 99 10.85 -5.04 18.13
CA GLN A 99 10.67 -3.75 18.75
C GLN A 99 11.39 -2.64 17.98
N ASP A 100 12.54 -2.92 17.37
CA ASP A 100 13.24 -1.96 16.50
C ASP A 100 12.41 -1.64 15.25
N ILE A 101 11.77 -2.65 14.65
CA ILE A 101 10.83 -2.43 13.54
C ILE A 101 9.66 -1.57 14.01
N VAL A 102 9.11 -1.82 15.20
CA VAL A 102 8.05 -0.98 15.79
C VAL A 102 8.54 0.46 15.97
N ASN A 103 9.73 0.65 16.51
CA ASN A 103 10.29 1.97 16.77
C ASN A 103 10.57 2.77 15.50
N ASN A 104 10.84 2.09 14.38
CA ASN A 104 11.13 2.70 13.09
C ASN A 104 9.87 2.93 12.25
N LEU A 105 8.98 1.94 12.14
CA LEU A 105 7.84 1.97 11.22
C LEU A 105 6.53 2.44 11.86
N CYS A 106 6.35 2.27 13.17
CA CYS A 106 5.07 2.60 13.82
C CYS A 106 4.95 4.07 14.25
N LYS A 107 5.96 4.92 13.97
CA LYS A 107 5.94 6.35 14.30
C LYS A 107 5.34 7.21 13.19
N THR A 108 5.28 6.70 11.96
CA THR A 108 4.72 7.41 10.81
C THR A 108 3.21 7.22 10.75
N GLU A 109 2.51 8.19 10.17
CA GLU A 109 1.07 8.05 9.90
C GLU A 109 0.86 7.05 8.76
N TRP A 110 0.22 5.92 9.07
CA TRP A 110 -0.14 4.86 8.12
C TRP A 110 -1.64 4.85 7.78
N SER A 111 -2.44 5.71 8.40
CA SER A 111 -3.86 5.90 8.04
C SER A 111 -3.97 6.74 6.78
N CYS A 112 -4.95 6.46 5.92
CA CYS A 112 -5.21 7.24 4.69
C CYS A 112 -6.41 8.19 4.82
N LYS A 113 -6.80 8.57 6.05
CA LYS A 113 -7.95 9.48 6.29
C LYS A 113 -7.89 10.79 5.51
N SER A 114 -6.69 11.29 5.20
CA SER A 114 -6.48 12.51 4.43
C SER A 114 -6.62 12.33 2.91
N LEU A 115 -6.73 11.09 2.42
CA LEU A 115 -6.78 10.76 1.00
C LEU A 115 -8.22 10.40 0.63
N GLY A 116 -8.86 11.21 -0.22
CA GLY A 116 -10.20 10.95 -0.75
C GLY A 116 -10.13 10.68 -2.25
N THR A 117 -10.12 9.41 -2.65
CA THR A 117 -9.95 9.05 -4.08
C THR A 117 -11.28 8.95 -4.80
N LYS A 118 -12.40 8.78 -4.08
CA LYS A 118 -13.74 8.69 -4.66
C LYS A 118 -14.08 9.88 -5.56
N SER A 119 -13.94 11.10 -5.03
CA SER A 119 -14.23 12.34 -5.78
C SER A 119 -13.32 12.49 -7.00
N ILE A 120 -12.04 12.11 -6.88
CA ILE A 120 -11.09 12.16 -8.00
C ILE A 120 -11.49 11.16 -9.09
N ARG A 121 -11.94 9.95 -8.71
CA ARG A 121 -12.43 8.93 -9.64
C ARG A 121 -13.72 9.36 -10.35
N GLU A 122 -14.67 9.97 -9.64
CA GLU A 122 -15.89 10.55 -10.25
C GLU A 122 -15.54 11.62 -11.29
N ASP A 123 -14.58 12.49 -10.98
CA ASP A 123 -14.11 13.51 -11.92
C ASP A 123 -13.46 12.89 -13.17
N ILE A 124 -12.63 11.86 -12.99
CA ILE A 124 -11.89 11.19 -14.08
C ILE A 124 -12.81 10.35 -14.97
N ASN A 125 -13.73 9.58 -14.37
CA ASN A 125 -14.51 8.59 -15.11
C ASN A 125 -15.76 9.19 -15.75
N ASP A 126 -16.39 10.17 -15.09
CA ASP A 126 -17.72 10.63 -15.49
C ASP A 126 -17.73 12.12 -15.85
N ARG A 127 -17.38 12.98 -14.89
CA ARG A 127 -17.67 14.43 -15.01
C ARG A 127 -16.84 15.13 -16.07
N LEU A 128 -15.51 14.93 -16.08
CA LEU A 128 -14.64 15.59 -17.04
C LEU A 128 -14.77 15.01 -18.45
N PRO A 129 -14.78 13.67 -18.65
CA PRO A 129 -15.02 13.11 -19.98
C PRO A 129 -16.37 13.53 -20.57
N GLY A 130 -17.44 13.56 -19.76
CA GLY A 130 -18.76 14.00 -20.18
C GLY A 130 -18.75 15.43 -20.73
N LYS A 131 -18.20 16.39 -19.96
CA LYS A 131 -18.09 17.79 -20.38
C LYS A 131 -17.20 17.99 -21.60
N ILE A 132 -16.07 17.28 -21.68
CA ILE A 132 -15.19 17.32 -22.84
C ILE A 132 -15.94 16.84 -24.10
N ASN A 133 -16.73 15.77 -23.98
CA ASN A 133 -17.49 15.25 -25.12
C ASN A 133 -18.64 16.18 -25.54
N GLU A 134 -19.35 16.77 -24.57
CA GLU A 134 -20.38 17.79 -24.82
C GLU A 134 -19.81 19.01 -25.56
N ASN A 135 -18.67 19.52 -25.10
CA ASN A 135 -17.99 20.64 -25.75
C ASN A 135 -17.55 20.28 -27.17
N LYS A 136 -17.00 19.07 -27.39
CA LYS A 136 -16.62 18.58 -28.73
C LYS A 136 -17.80 18.48 -29.69
N ASN A 137 -18.94 17.96 -29.24
CA ASN A 137 -20.15 17.90 -30.06
C ASN A 137 -20.65 19.30 -30.41
N THR A 138 -20.63 20.21 -29.44
CA THR A 138 -21.02 21.61 -29.66
C THR A 138 -20.06 22.32 -30.63
N LEU A 139 -18.75 22.07 -30.54
CA LEU A 139 -17.77 22.53 -31.51
C LEU A 139 -18.07 22.01 -32.93
N THR A 140 -18.43 20.73 -33.08
CA THR A 140 -18.83 20.18 -34.38
C THR A 140 -20.05 20.91 -34.94
N ASN A 141 -21.07 21.18 -34.12
CA ASN A 141 -22.26 21.92 -34.54
C ASN A 141 -21.93 23.37 -34.94
N LEU A 142 -21.15 24.08 -34.12
CA LEU A 142 -20.74 25.45 -34.43
C LEU A 142 -19.90 25.53 -35.70
N ASN A 143 -19.03 24.55 -35.97
CA ASN A 143 -18.27 24.49 -37.22
C ASN A 143 -19.19 24.26 -38.44
N ASN A 144 -20.23 23.43 -38.30
CA ASN A 144 -21.24 23.25 -39.35
C ASN A 144 -22.06 24.53 -39.58
N ASP A 145 -22.42 25.24 -38.51
CA ASP A 145 -23.13 26.52 -38.59
C ASP A 145 -22.25 27.60 -39.21
N LEU A 146 -20.96 27.64 -38.86
CA LEU A 146 -19.98 28.55 -39.46
C LEU A 146 -19.89 28.34 -40.98
N ALA A 147 -19.91 27.09 -41.44
CA ALA A 147 -19.89 26.77 -42.87
C ALA A 147 -21.17 27.20 -43.61
N LYS A 148 -22.29 27.35 -42.90
CA LYS A 148 -23.60 27.79 -43.45
C LYS A 148 -23.86 29.29 -43.29
N ALA A 149 -23.10 29.98 -42.43
CA ALA A 149 -23.30 31.39 -42.14
C ALA A 149 -23.06 32.27 -43.38
N VAL A 150 -24.00 33.19 -43.63
CA VAL A 150 -24.01 33.99 -44.87
C VAL A 150 -23.40 35.36 -44.64
N THR A 151 -23.55 35.93 -43.44
CA THR A 151 -23.02 37.25 -43.11
C THR A 151 -21.69 37.18 -42.35
N ASP A 152 -20.87 38.22 -42.49
CA ASP A 152 -19.59 38.31 -41.79
C ASP A 152 -19.75 38.48 -40.27
N ASP A 153 -20.82 39.13 -39.83
CA ASP A 153 -21.12 39.29 -38.40
C ASP A 153 -21.52 37.97 -37.74
N GLU A 154 -22.33 37.13 -38.41
CA GLU A 154 -22.65 35.77 -37.95
C GLU A 154 -21.40 34.90 -37.86
N LYS A 155 -20.55 34.94 -38.89
CA LYS A 155 -19.27 34.20 -38.90
C LYS A 155 -18.39 34.61 -37.74
N ARG A 156 -18.25 35.92 -37.48
CA ARG A 156 -17.45 36.45 -36.36
C ARG A 156 -18.00 35.95 -35.01
N SER A 157 -19.31 36.04 -34.80
CA SER A 157 -19.94 35.56 -33.55
C SER A 157 -19.74 34.06 -33.32
N ILE A 158 -19.88 33.24 -34.37
CA ILE A 158 -19.68 31.79 -34.30
C ILE A 158 -18.21 31.46 -34.03
N GLN A 159 -17.26 32.13 -34.71
CA GLN A 159 -15.82 31.95 -34.49
C GLN A 159 -15.40 32.27 -33.05
N GLU A 160 -15.95 33.33 -32.45
CA GLU A 160 -15.67 33.66 -31.05
C GLU A 160 -16.17 32.58 -30.08
N LYS A 161 -17.35 31.98 -30.35
CA LYS A 161 -17.88 30.86 -29.55
C LYS A 161 -17.01 29.61 -29.71
N ILE A 162 -16.60 29.28 -30.94
CA ILE A 162 -15.68 28.17 -31.23
C ILE A 162 -14.39 28.35 -30.42
N LYS A 163 -13.77 29.53 -30.50
CA LYS A 163 -12.51 29.81 -29.79
C LYS A 163 -12.65 29.61 -28.27
N LYS A 164 -13.68 30.18 -27.64
CA LYS A 164 -13.91 30.05 -26.21
C LYS A 164 -14.12 28.59 -25.79
N LEU A 165 -14.86 27.83 -26.59
CA LEU A 165 -15.19 26.45 -26.29
C LEU A 165 -14.00 25.50 -26.53
N ASP A 166 -13.16 25.78 -27.53
CA ASP A 166 -11.87 25.11 -27.74
C ASP A 166 -10.93 25.32 -26.54
N GLU A 167 -10.77 26.57 -26.09
CA GLU A 167 -9.94 26.92 -24.92
C GLU A 167 -10.45 26.22 -23.64
N GLU A 168 -11.77 26.16 -23.43
CA GLU A 168 -12.35 25.44 -22.30
C GLU A 168 -12.13 23.92 -22.41
N THR A 169 -12.26 23.35 -23.61
CA THR A 169 -12.03 21.92 -23.86
C THR A 169 -10.58 21.52 -23.58
N GLU A 170 -9.63 22.37 -23.97
CA GLU A 170 -8.21 22.19 -23.66
C GLU A 170 -7.98 22.26 -22.14
N ARG A 171 -8.56 23.26 -21.46
CA ARG A 171 -8.46 23.40 -20.00
C ARG A 171 -8.99 22.17 -19.26
N LEU A 172 -10.15 21.66 -19.65
CA LEU A 172 -10.75 20.45 -19.07
C LEU A 172 -9.89 19.21 -19.34
N SER A 173 -9.33 19.09 -20.55
CA SER A 173 -8.44 17.97 -20.91
C SER A 173 -7.15 17.98 -20.06
N ASN A 174 -6.57 19.16 -19.82
CA ASN A 174 -5.42 19.33 -18.94
C ASN A 174 -5.78 19.01 -17.48
N LEU A 175 -6.94 19.44 -17.01
CA LEU A 175 -7.43 19.11 -15.67
C LEU A 175 -7.63 17.59 -15.48
N LEU A 176 -8.19 16.91 -16.49
CA LEU A 176 -8.35 15.45 -16.48
C LEU A 176 -7.00 14.74 -16.38
N LYS A 177 -6.01 15.18 -17.16
CA LYS A 177 -4.63 14.65 -17.10
C LYS A 177 -4.02 14.84 -15.71
N ASN A 178 -4.16 16.04 -15.14
CA ASN A 178 -3.62 16.35 -13.82
C ASN A 178 -4.26 15.51 -12.71
N LYS A 179 -5.60 15.35 -12.73
CA LYS A 179 -6.31 14.48 -11.77
C LYS A 179 -5.93 13.02 -11.93
N THR A 180 -5.71 12.56 -13.16
CA THR A 180 -5.25 11.18 -13.42
C THR A 180 -3.88 10.92 -12.80
N GLU A 181 -2.92 11.84 -12.95
CA GLU A 181 -1.60 11.70 -12.31
C GLU A 181 -1.69 11.85 -10.79
N SER A 182 -2.54 12.76 -10.27
CA SER A 182 -2.79 12.89 -8.84
C SER A 182 -3.33 11.59 -8.25
N LEU A 183 -4.33 10.97 -8.87
CA LEU A 183 -4.89 9.70 -8.41
C LEU A 183 -3.82 8.60 -8.38
N LYS A 184 -2.97 8.54 -9.40
CA LYS A 184 -1.88 7.57 -9.46
C LYS A 184 -0.88 7.77 -8.32
N ASN A 185 -0.51 9.01 -8.01
CA ASN A 185 0.38 9.32 -6.89
C ASN A 185 -0.28 8.96 -5.54
N ASP A 186 -1.56 9.31 -5.36
CA ASP A 186 -2.32 8.96 -4.16
C ASP A 186 -2.38 7.44 -3.96
N LEU A 187 -2.59 6.67 -5.03
CA LEU A 187 -2.60 5.21 -4.97
C LEU A 187 -1.24 4.62 -4.57
N GLN A 188 -0.13 5.17 -5.06
CA GLN A 188 1.21 4.75 -4.64
C GLN A 188 1.48 5.06 -3.17
N GLU A 189 1.01 6.22 -2.70
CA GLU A 189 1.10 6.60 -1.30
C GLU A 189 0.24 5.68 -0.40
N ILE A 190 -0.98 5.37 -0.83
CA ILE A 190 -1.87 4.41 -0.15
C ILE A 190 -1.20 3.04 -0.01
N ASP A 191 -0.62 2.51 -1.08
CA ASP A 191 0.08 1.21 -1.05
C ASP A 191 1.27 1.22 -0.07
N THR A 192 2.01 2.33 -0.03
CA THR A 192 3.11 2.55 0.91
C THR A 192 2.60 2.55 2.35
N ARG A 193 1.53 3.30 2.64
CA ARG A 193 0.92 3.39 3.97
C ARG A 193 0.34 2.04 4.44
N ILE A 194 -0.32 1.28 3.56
CA ILE A 194 -0.81 -0.08 3.86
C ILE A 194 0.36 -1.01 4.21
N THR A 195 1.44 -0.97 3.42
CA THR A 195 2.63 -1.81 3.65
C THR A 195 3.29 -1.47 4.99
N GLN A 196 3.47 -0.19 5.28
CA GLN A 196 4.03 0.29 6.55
C GLN A 196 3.15 -0.11 7.74
N GLY A 197 1.83 0.13 7.66
CA GLY A 197 0.87 -0.25 8.69
C GLY A 197 0.88 -1.76 8.95
N THR A 198 0.91 -2.56 7.89
CA THR A 198 0.96 -4.05 7.98
C THR A 198 2.24 -4.52 8.66
N ASN A 199 3.39 -3.98 8.26
CA ASN A 199 4.68 -4.34 8.87
C ASN A 199 4.74 -3.92 10.34
N CYS A 200 4.26 -2.71 10.66
CA CYS A 200 4.13 -2.24 12.04
C CYS A 200 3.23 -3.18 12.88
N LYS A 201 2.05 -3.54 12.36
CA LYS A 201 1.13 -4.48 13.00
C LYS A 201 1.80 -5.84 13.26
N ASN A 202 2.44 -6.41 12.25
CA ASN A 202 3.08 -7.71 12.35
C ASN A 202 4.23 -7.71 13.36
N ALA A 203 5.05 -6.66 13.38
CA ALA A 203 6.10 -6.50 14.37
C ALA A 203 5.55 -6.40 15.79
N ARG A 204 4.47 -5.63 16.00
CA ARG A 204 3.77 -5.57 17.31
C ARG A 204 3.23 -6.94 17.73
N LEU A 205 2.65 -7.70 16.81
CA LEU A 205 2.17 -9.06 17.09
C LEU A 205 3.32 -10.02 17.43
N ALA A 206 4.47 -9.88 16.79
CA ALA A 206 5.64 -10.69 17.08
C ALA A 206 6.24 -10.37 18.46
N VAL A 207 6.35 -9.09 18.83
CA VAL A 207 6.71 -8.67 20.20
C VAL A 207 5.72 -9.26 21.22
N ARG A 208 4.42 -9.15 20.93
CA ARG A 208 3.35 -9.70 21.77
C ARG A 208 3.49 -11.20 21.97
N LYS A 209 3.80 -11.92 20.89
CA LYS A 209 4.03 -13.36 20.92
C LYS A 209 5.23 -13.72 21.79
N ALA A 210 6.34 -12.99 21.69
CA ALA A 210 7.51 -13.23 22.52
C ALA A 210 7.21 -13.04 24.02
N PHE A 211 6.42 -12.03 24.39
CA PHE A 211 5.94 -11.86 25.76
C PHE A 211 4.99 -12.97 26.19
N GLN A 212 4.07 -13.41 25.32
CA GLN A 212 3.18 -14.53 25.65
C GLN A 212 3.97 -15.83 25.87
N ASP A 213 4.92 -16.14 24.98
CA ASP A 213 5.78 -17.31 25.10
C ASP A 213 6.65 -17.21 26.39
N ALA A 214 7.04 -16.00 26.81
CA ALA A 214 7.73 -15.76 28.08
C ALA A 214 6.83 -15.97 29.31
N ILE A 215 5.58 -15.49 29.27
CA ILE A 215 4.56 -15.75 30.30
C ILE A 215 4.33 -17.24 30.47
N ASP A 216 4.15 -17.97 29.37
CA ASP A 216 3.86 -19.40 29.40
C ASP A 216 5.03 -20.20 29.97
N LYS A 217 6.27 -19.82 29.67
CA LYS A 217 7.46 -20.41 30.30
C LYS A 217 7.56 -20.06 31.78
N ALA A 218 7.34 -18.80 32.15
CA ALA A 218 7.42 -18.34 33.53
C ALA A 218 6.37 -18.99 34.45
N LYS A 219 5.17 -19.28 33.93
CA LYS A 219 4.12 -20.00 34.66
C LYS A 219 4.50 -21.44 35.01
N ASN A 220 5.41 -22.04 34.25
CA ASN A 220 5.90 -23.40 34.46
C ASN A 220 7.15 -23.47 35.36
N GLU A 221 7.58 -22.33 35.92
CA GLU A 221 8.74 -22.32 36.81
C GLU A 221 8.46 -23.03 38.14
N SER A 222 9.42 -23.88 38.53
CA SER A 222 9.34 -24.75 39.69
C SER A 222 10.26 -24.33 40.83
N ASP A 223 11.33 -23.60 40.53
CA ASP A 223 12.25 -23.06 41.53
C ASP A 223 11.52 -22.00 42.39
N PRO A 224 11.43 -22.16 43.72
CA PRO A 224 10.70 -21.23 44.59
C PRO A 224 11.18 -19.79 44.54
N ASP A 225 12.50 -19.57 44.45
CA ASP A 225 13.11 -18.24 44.45
C ASP A 225 12.84 -17.53 43.12
N ILE A 226 12.92 -18.28 42.03
CA ILE A 226 12.60 -17.77 40.70
C ILE A 226 11.09 -17.51 40.56
N LYS A 227 10.24 -18.40 41.08
CA LYS A 227 8.78 -18.31 40.95
C LYS A 227 8.20 -17.02 41.51
N ALA A 228 8.76 -16.51 42.61
CA ALA A 228 8.35 -15.22 43.18
C ALA A 228 8.64 -14.05 42.24
N ILE A 229 9.78 -14.08 41.55
CA ILE A 229 10.16 -13.08 40.53
C ILE A 229 9.31 -13.25 39.27
N ALA A 230 9.10 -14.49 38.83
CA ALA A 230 8.31 -14.84 37.66
C ALA A 230 6.89 -14.28 37.73
N ASN A 231 6.23 -14.39 38.89
CA ASN A 231 4.88 -13.85 39.08
C ASN A 231 4.81 -12.31 38.91
N GLN A 232 5.86 -11.59 39.34
CA GLN A 232 5.94 -10.13 39.16
C GLN A 232 6.14 -9.77 37.69
N LEU A 233 7.03 -10.48 36.99
CA LEU A 233 7.27 -10.30 35.57
C LEU A 233 6.03 -10.62 34.72
N ILE A 234 5.31 -11.70 35.04
CA ILE A 234 4.05 -12.05 34.37
C ILE A 234 3.06 -10.88 34.45
N THR A 235 2.89 -10.31 35.65
CA THR A 235 1.99 -9.16 35.85
C THR A 235 2.40 -7.96 34.99
N TYR A 236 3.71 -7.68 34.92
CA TYR A 236 4.24 -6.61 34.07
C TYR A 236 3.98 -6.87 32.57
N TRP A 237 4.26 -8.08 32.09
CA TRP A 237 4.06 -8.45 30.69
C TRP A 237 2.59 -8.47 30.27
N GLU A 238 1.69 -8.96 31.14
CA GLU A 238 0.24 -8.97 30.89
C GLU A 238 -0.32 -7.54 30.76
N LYS A 239 0.17 -6.60 31.59
CA LYS A 239 -0.18 -5.17 31.46
C LYS A 239 0.36 -4.55 30.16
N GLY A 240 1.60 -4.86 29.79
CA GLY A 240 2.21 -4.40 28.53
C GLY A 240 1.43 -4.90 27.31
N ASN A 241 0.94 -6.14 27.36
CA ASN A 241 0.19 -6.79 26.28
C ASN A 241 -1.06 -5.98 25.86
N GLN A 242 -1.78 -5.39 26.81
CA GLN A 242 -2.96 -4.56 26.51
C GLN A 242 -2.63 -3.37 25.60
N LYS A 243 -1.50 -2.69 25.83
CA LYS A 243 -1.04 -1.57 24.97
C LYS A 243 -0.75 -2.03 23.55
N HIS A 244 -0.22 -3.25 23.38
CA HIS A 244 0.01 -3.82 22.05
C HIS A 244 -1.31 -4.15 21.34
N VAL A 245 -2.32 -4.67 22.05
CA VAL A 245 -3.64 -4.94 21.49
C VAL A 245 -4.27 -3.65 20.96
N GLU A 246 -4.33 -2.58 21.76
CA GLU A 246 -4.87 -1.30 21.33
C GLU A 246 -4.15 -0.73 20.09
N ALA A 247 -2.82 -0.83 20.07
CA ALA A 247 -2.03 -0.34 18.94
C ALA A 247 -2.25 -1.17 17.67
N VAL A 248 -2.45 -2.49 17.79
CA VAL A 248 -2.78 -3.37 16.67
C VAL A 248 -4.19 -3.08 16.13
N THR A 249 -5.18 -2.88 17.02
CA THR A 249 -6.54 -2.52 16.61
C THR A 249 -6.54 -1.20 15.83
N LYS A 250 -5.83 -0.18 16.33
CA LYS A 250 -5.66 1.08 15.60
C LYS A 250 -5.05 0.81 14.22
N ALA A 251 -3.94 0.05 14.15
CA ALA A 251 -3.29 -0.31 12.89
C ALA A 251 -4.28 -0.93 11.88
N ASP A 252 -5.16 -1.83 12.34
CA ASP A 252 -6.19 -2.42 11.51
C ASP A 252 -7.20 -1.40 10.98
N GLU A 253 -7.71 -0.52 11.83
CA GLU A 253 -8.68 0.50 11.43
C GLU A 253 -8.16 1.43 10.32
N GLY A 254 -6.93 1.93 10.44
CA GLY A 254 -6.37 2.81 9.41
C GLY A 254 -5.89 2.06 8.15
N ILE A 255 -5.47 0.79 8.25
CA ILE A 255 -5.25 -0.06 7.06
C ILE A 255 -6.58 -0.25 6.32
N GLU A 256 -7.68 -0.49 7.03
CA GLU A 256 -9.02 -0.63 6.43
C GLU A 256 -9.43 0.66 5.71
N ILE A 257 -9.18 1.82 6.32
CA ILE A 257 -9.42 3.12 5.68
C ILE A 257 -8.60 3.24 4.41
N CYS A 258 -7.30 2.92 4.44
CA CYS A 258 -6.47 2.92 3.24
C CYS A 258 -7.01 2.00 2.14
N GLN A 259 -7.49 0.80 2.48
CA GLN A 259 -8.09 -0.12 1.51
C GLN A 259 -9.36 0.46 0.89
N LYS A 260 -10.20 1.16 1.67
CA LYS A 260 -11.38 1.86 1.15
C LYS A 260 -10.99 3.01 0.20
N CYS A 261 -9.99 3.82 0.59
CA CYS A 261 -9.42 4.84 -0.29
C CYS A 261 -8.84 4.22 -1.56
N GLN A 262 -8.17 3.07 -1.49
CA GLN A 262 -7.60 2.39 -2.66
C GLN A 262 -8.69 2.00 -3.66
N LYS A 263 -9.82 1.47 -3.17
CA LYS A 263 -10.97 1.04 -3.97
C LYS A 263 -11.80 2.19 -4.53
N GLY A 264 -11.68 3.40 -3.96
CA GLY A 264 -12.53 4.53 -4.32
C GLY A 264 -13.84 4.58 -3.55
N ASP A 265 -13.92 3.91 -2.41
CA ASP A 265 -15.10 3.91 -1.54
C ASP A 265 -15.15 5.16 -0.63
N LEU A 266 -14.01 5.85 -0.47
CA LEU A 266 -13.80 7.08 0.30
C LEU A 266 -13.09 8.17 -0.53
#